data_AF-A0A527HH19-F1
#
_entry.id   AF-A0A527HH19-F1
#
_cell.length_a   1.000
_cell.length_b   1.000
_cell.length_c   1.000
_cell.angle_alpha   90.00
_cell.angle_beta   90.00
_cell.angle_gamma   90.00
#
_symmetry.space_group_name_H-M   'P 1'
#
loop_
_entity.id
_entity.type
_entity.pdbx_description
1 polymer ?
#
loop_
_entity_poly.entity_id
_entity_poly.type
_entity_poly.pdbx_seq_one_letter_code
_entity_poly.pdbx_strand_id
1 'polypeptide(L)'
;MTAKAVPAKARAVIIGGGVSGCSVAYHLAKLGWTDIVLLERKQLTSGTTWHAAGLIGQLRGSQNMTRLAKYSADLYVKLEAETEVGTGMRQVGSITVALTEERKHEIYRQASLARAFDVDVREISPREVSEMYPHLNVSDVVGAVHLPLDGQCDPANIAMALAKGARQRGATIVENVKVTKVHSKAGRVTGVSWAQGEEQGTIEADIVVNCAGMWARELGAQNGVTIPLHACEHFYLVTEPIPGLTRLPVLRVPDECAYYKEDAGKMMLGAFEPVAKPWGMDGISEDFCFDQLPEDMEHFEPILEMGVNRMPMLATAGIHTFFNGPESFTPDDRYYLGEAPELAGYWMATGYNSIGIVSSGGAGMALAQWINDGEAPFDLWEVDIRRAQPFQKNRRYLKERVSETLGLLYADHFPYRQMATSRNVRRSPLHDHLKARGAVFGEVAGWERANWFAREGQEREYRYSWKRQNWFDNQREEHLAVRNGVGLFDMTSFGKIRVEGRDACAFLQRLCANDMDVAPGKIVYTQMLNQRGGIESDLTV
;
A
#
# COMPACT_ATOMS: atom_id res chain seq x y z
N MET A 1 27.07 -11.06 -22.12
CA MET A 1 26.71 -12.23 -21.30
C MET A 1 25.72 -13.04 -22.11
N THR A 2 25.94 -14.33 -22.31
CA THR A 2 24.98 -15.22 -22.96
C THR A 2 23.65 -15.18 -22.19
N ALA A 3 22.53 -14.99 -22.89
CA ALA A 3 21.22 -15.03 -22.27
C ALA A 3 21.06 -16.38 -21.55
N LYS A 4 20.81 -16.37 -20.24
CA LYS A 4 20.50 -17.61 -19.51
C LYS A 4 19.20 -18.16 -20.09
N ALA A 5 19.21 -19.41 -20.53
CA ALA A 5 18.00 -20.09 -20.97
C ALA A 5 16.99 -20.14 -19.82
N VAL A 6 15.70 -19.99 -20.16
CA VAL A 6 14.63 -20.13 -19.17
C VAL A 6 14.54 -21.60 -18.76
N PRO A 7 14.69 -21.94 -17.46
CA PRO A 7 14.67 -23.34 -17.02
C PRO A 7 13.26 -23.93 -17.09
N ALA A 8 13.15 -25.25 -17.30
CA ALA A 8 11.87 -25.94 -17.37
C ALA A 8 11.21 -26.18 -16.00
N LYS A 9 11.96 -26.04 -14.90
CA LYS A 9 11.46 -26.24 -13.53
C LYS A 9 12.12 -25.26 -12.57
N ALA A 10 11.35 -24.78 -11.61
CA ALA A 10 11.80 -23.92 -10.52
C ALA A 10 10.96 -24.20 -9.27
N ARG A 11 11.50 -23.94 -8.08
CA ARG A 11 10.70 -23.99 -6.84
C ARG A 11 9.77 -22.79 -6.76
N ALA A 12 10.26 -21.61 -7.13
CA ALA A 12 9.48 -20.37 -7.19
C ALA A 12 9.69 -19.62 -8.51
N VAL A 13 8.59 -19.17 -9.11
CA VAL A 13 8.59 -18.22 -10.23
C VAL A 13 8.04 -16.88 -9.76
N ILE A 14 8.81 -15.81 -9.96
CA ILE A 14 8.43 -14.43 -9.63
C ILE A 14 8.13 -13.70 -10.93
N ILE A 15 6.97 -13.07 -11.01
CA ILE A 15 6.49 -12.39 -12.22
C ILE A 15 6.61 -10.88 -12.02
N GLY A 16 7.51 -10.24 -12.75
CA GLY A 16 7.77 -8.80 -12.70
C GLY A 16 9.11 -8.44 -12.04
N GLY A 17 9.92 -7.67 -12.76
CA GLY A 17 11.27 -7.22 -12.41
C GLY A 17 11.35 -5.79 -11.90
N GLY A 18 10.26 -5.27 -11.32
CA GLY A 18 10.30 -4.06 -10.50
C GLY A 18 10.93 -4.32 -9.13
N VAL A 19 11.03 -3.28 -8.30
CA VAL A 19 11.67 -3.38 -6.97
C VAL A 19 11.05 -4.47 -6.07
N SER A 20 9.73 -4.69 -6.17
CA SER A 20 9.01 -5.72 -5.40
C SER A 20 9.48 -7.14 -5.78
N GLY A 21 9.51 -7.46 -7.08
CA GLY A 21 9.96 -8.76 -7.55
C GLY A 21 11.43 -9.03 -7.28
N CYS A 22 12.29 -8.02 -7.51
CA CYS A 22 13.70 -8.12 -7.15
C CYS A 22 13.90 -8.34 -5.65
N SER A 23 13.09 -7.68 -4.79
CA SER A 23 13.15 -7.86 -3.35
C SER A 23 12.73 -9.26 -2.91
N VAL A 24 11.64 -9.81 -3.45
CA VAL A 24 11.22 -11.19 -3.17
C VAL A 24 12.30 -12.18 -3.60
N ALA A 25 12.87 -12.02 -4.79
CA ALA A 25 13.94 -12.89 -5.29
C ALA A 25 15.18 -12.84 -4.39
N TYR A 26 15.61 -11.63 -4.00
CA TYR A 26 16.73 -11.41 -3.10
C TYR A 26 16.52 -12.11 -1.76
N HIS A 27 15.36 -11.95 -1.13
CA HIS A 27 15.09 -12.50 0.19
C HIS A 27 14.91 -14.01 0.18
N LEU A 28 14.24 -14.59 -0.82
CA LEU A 28 14.18 -16.04 -0.99
C LEU A 28 15.59 -16.62 -1.18
N ALA A 29 16.42 -15.99 -2.01
CA ALA A 29 17.79 -16.45 -2.22
C ALA A 29 18.65 -16.32 -0.95
N LYS A 30 18.43 -15.27 -0.15
CA LYS A 30 19.08 -15.07 1.16
C LYS A 30 18.68 -16.14 2.18
N LEU A 31 17.46 -16.70 2.08
CA LEU A 31 17.01 -17.86 2.85
C LEU A 31 17.58 -19.20 2.33
N GLY A 32 18.45 -19.17 1.32
CA GLY A 32 19.14 -20.35 0.78
C GLY A 32 18.40 -21.07 -0.34
N TRP A 33 17.32 -20.50 -0.88
CA TRP A 33 16.66 -21.06 -2.05
C TRP A 33 17.50 -20.78 -3.31
N THR A 34 17.81 -21.82 -4.08
CA THR A 34 18.59 -21.71 -5.32
C THR A 34 17.72 -21.76 -6.58
N ASP A 35 16.55 -22.41 -6.49
CA ASP A 35 15.69 -22.70 -7.64
C ASP A 35 14.62 -21.60 -7.82
N ILE A 36 15.08 -20.35 -7.93
CA ILE A 36 14.24 -19.15 -8.08
C ILE A 36 14.38 -18.62 -9.51
N VAL A 37 13.26 -18.34 -10.17
CA VAL A 37 13.23 -17.71 -11.49
C VAL A 37 12.39 -16.44 -11.45
N LEU A 38 12.99 -15.29 -11.73
CA LEU A 38 12.27 -14.05 -12.00
C LEU A 38 12.13 -13.85 -13.51
N LEU A 39 10.91 -13.65 -13.98
CA LEU A 39 10.59 -13.33 -15.37
C LEU A 39 10.08 -11.89 -15.48
N GLU A 40 10.76 -11.10 -16.30
CA GLU A 40 10.38 -9.71 -16.60
C GLU A 40 10.01 -9.60 -18.09
N ARG A 41 8.82 -9.06 -18.37
CA ARG A 41 8.25 -8.96 -19.73
C ARG A 41 9.07 -8.09 -20.66
N LYS A 42 9.76 -7.08 -20.13
CA LYS A 42 10.63 -6.15 -20.87
C LYS A 42 11.98 -6.08 -20.14
N GLN A 43 12.32 -4.96 -19.54
CA GLN A 43 13.56 -4.79 -18.77
C GLN A 43 13.27 -4.59 -17.28
N LEU A 44 14.24 -4.91 -16.42
CA LEU A 44 14.14 -4.63 -15.00
C LEU A 44 13.79 -3.15 -14.80
N THR A 45 12.95 -2.87 -13.82
CA THR A 45 12.48 -1.52 -13.45
C THR A 45 11.52 -0.82 -14.43
N SER A 46 11.27 -1.38 -15.62
CA SER A 46 10.54 -0.73 -16.73
C SER A 46 9.06 -0.40 -16.51
N GLY A 47 8.47 -0.84 -15.40
CA GLY A 47 7.14 -0.41 -14.92
C GLY A 47 7.22 0.92 -14.14
N THR A 48 6.59 0.97 -12.96
CA THR A 48 6.60 2.19 -12.11
C THR A 48 7.94 2.48 -11.43
N THR A 49 8.84 1.49 -11.31
CA THR A 49 10.03 1.60 -10.45
C THR A 49 11.01 2.69 -10.92
N TRP A 50 11.28 2.79 -12.23
CA TRP A 50 12.33 3.68 -12.74
C TRP A 50 12.05 5.17 -12.53
N HIS A 51 10.76 5.56 -12.50
CA HIS A 51 10.33 6.96 -12.40
C HIS A 51 9.83 7.34 -11.00
N ALA A 52 9.98 6.48 -10.00
CA ALA A 52 9.57 6.83 -8.64
C ALA A 52 10.44 7.97 -8.08
N ALA A 53 9.89 8.82 -7.22
CA ALA A 53 10.64 9.94 -6.62
C ALA A 53 11.78 9.48 -5.68
N GLY A 54 11.71 8.24 -5.18
CA GLY A 54 12.72 7.65 -4.30
C GLY A 54 12.72 8.23 -2.88
N LEU A 55 11.56 8.61 -2.35
CA LEU A 55 11.44 9.10 -0.97
C LEU A 55 11.37 7.94 0.02
N ILE A 56 12.19 7.98 1.07
CA ILE A 56 12.27 6.96 2.11
C ILE A 56 11.87 7.59 3.44
N GLY A 57 10.62 7.35 3.85
CA GLY A 57 10.14 7.67 5.20
C GLY A 57 9.93 6.39 6.02
N GLN A 58 10.41 6.33 7.25
CA GLN A 58 10.32 5.15 8.12
C GLN A 58 8.93 4.99 8.78
N LEU A 59 8.32 6.09 9.23
CA LEU A 59 7.06 6.04 9.97
C LEU A 59 5.85 5.70 9.09
N ARG A 60 4.99 4.78 9.54
CA ARG A 60 3.70 4.46 8.93
C ARG A 60 2.57 4.49 9.95
N GLY A 61 1.33 4.37 9.47
CA GLY A 61 0.12 4.41 10.30
C GLY A 61 0.01 3.30 11.36
N SER A 62 0.84 2.25 11.28
CA SER A 62 0.87 1.15 12.26
C SER A 62 2.30 0.69 12.56
N GLN A 63 2.44 -0.08 13.66
CA GLN A 63 3.72 -0.61 14.10
C GLN A 63 4.34 -1.57 13.07
N ASN A 64 3.55 -2.49 12.51
CA ASN A 64 4.05 -3.49 11.59
C ASN A 64 4.40 -2.88 10.22
N MET A 65 3.62 -1.90 9.76
CA MET A 65 3.97 -1.14 8.55
C MET A 65 5.25 -0.32 8.74
N THR A 66 5.43 0.28 9.93
CA THR A 66 6.67 0.99 10.31
C THR A 66 7.86 0.04 10.35
N ARG A 67 7.69 -1.17 10.91
CA ARG A 67 8.71 -2.22 10.93
C ARG A 67 9.18 -2.58 9.52
N LEU A 68 8.27 -2.75 8.56
CA LEU A 68 8.60 -3.05 7.17
C LEU A 68 9.38 -1.89 6.52
N ALA A 69 8.95 -0.65 6.69
CA ALA A 69 9.61 0.53 6.13
C ALA A 69 11.01 0.77 6.75
N LYS A 70 11.16 0.59 8.07
CA LYS A 70 12.48 0.64 8.74
C LYS A 70 13.43 -0.41 8.18
N TYR A 71 12.96 -1.65 8.03
CA TYR A 71 13.78 -2.71 7.43
C TYR A 71 14.23 -2.35 6.01
N SER A 72 13.35 -1.78 5.17
CA SER A 72 13.73 -1.31 3.84
C SER A 72 14.84 -0.26 3.89
N ALA A 73 14.68 0.76 4.73
CA ALA A 73 15.68 1.83 4.87
C ALA A 73 17.05 1.26 5.30
N ASP A 74 17.07 0.40 6.31
CA ASP A 74 18.29 -0.25 6.81
C ASP A 74 18.94 -1.16 5.76
N LEU A 75 18.12 -1.88 4.98
CA LEU A 75 18.59 -2.73 3.89
C LEU A 75 19.26 -1.89 2.81
N TYR A 76 18.64 -0.80 2.38
CA TYR A 76 19.13 0.00 1.25
C TYR A 76 20.47 0.69 1.54
N VAL A 77 20.76 1.01 2.80
CA VAL A 77 22.09 1.49 3.24
C VAL A 77 23.15 0.39 3.11
N LYS A 78 22.80 -0.87 3.34
CA LYS A 78 23.74 -2.00 3.40
C LYS A 78 23.96 -2.68 2.05
N LEU A 79 23.01 -2.56 1.13
CA LEU A 79 23.04 -3.27 -0.16
C LEU A 79 24.27 -2.95 -1.00
N GLU A 80 24.79 -1.73 -0.97
CA GLU A 80 25.99 -1.37 -1.76
C GLU A 80 27.22 -2.15 -1.28
N ALA A 81 27.41 -2.31 0.02
CA ALA A 81 28.53 -3.09 0.55
C ALA A 81 28.45 -4.57 0.17
N GLU A 82 27.23 -5.09 0.02
CA GLU A 82 26.98 -6.48 -0.34
C GLU A 82 27.10 -6.72 -1.86
N THR A 83 26.59 -5.78 -2.65
CA THR A 83 26.35 -5.98 -4.10
C THR A 83 27.22 -5.10 -4.97
N GLU A 84 28.02 -4.17 -4.42
CA GLU A 84 28.83 -3.20 -5.17
C GLU A 84 28.02 -2.32 -6.13
N VAL A 85 26.70 -2.23 -5.93
CA VAL A 85 25.79 -1.36 -6.68
C VAL A 85 25.26 -0.32 -5.70
N GLY A 86 25.64 0.93 -5.91
CA GLY A 86 25.21 2.05 -5.07
C GLY A 86 23.71 2.28 -5.21
N THR A 87 22.97 2.20 -4.10
CA THR A 87 21.51 2.37 -4.07
C THR A 87 21.05 3.82 -4.18
N GLY A 88 22.00 4.76 -4.16
CA GLY A 88 21.72 6.19 -4.03
C GLY A 88 21.11 6.59 -2.68
N MET A 89 21.01 5.66 -1.72
CA MET A 89 20.40 5.91 -0.42
C MET A 89 21.20 6.96 0.36
N ARG A 90 20.52 8.01 0.80
CA ARG A 90 21.08 9.10 1.60
C ARG A 90 20.08 9.45 2.69
N GLN A 91 20.52 9.40 3.94
CA GLN A 91 19.73 9.82 5.10
C GLN A 91 19.85 11.33 5.31
N VAL A 92 19.17 12.10 4.47
CA VAL A 92 19.13 13.57 4.52
C VAL A 92 18.08 14.10 5.51
N GLY A 93 17.35 13.21 6.17
CA GLY A 93 16.20 13.51 7.00
C GLY A 93 14.94 13.80 6.18
N SER A 94 13.80 13.88 6.86
CA SER A 94 12.56 14.40 6.30
C SER A 94 11.86 15.36 7.25
N ILE A 95 11.28 16.42 6.70
CA ILE A 95 10.47 17.41 7.41
C ILE A 95 9.03 17.29 6.89
N THR A 96 8.07 17.21 7.79
CA THR A 96 6.65 17.41 7.48
C THR A 96 6.16 18.66 8.19
N VAL A 97 5.58 19.60 7.45
CA VAL A 97 5.01 20.83 8.01
C VAL A 97 3.48 20.79 7.98
N ALA A 98 2.86 21.45 8.95
CA ALA A 98 1.43 21.64 9.08
C ALA A 98 1.10 23.12 8.92
N LEU A 99 0.10 23.40 8.10
CA LEU A 99 -0.48 24.73 7.86
C LEU A 99 -1.82 24.91 8.58
N THR A 100 -2.42 23.82 9.04
CA THR A 100 -3.65 23.84 9.85
C THR A 100 -3.44 23.25 11.24
N GLU A 101 -4.26 23.66 12.21
CA GLU A 101 -4.23 23.11 13.57
C GLU A 101 -4.63 21.63 13.61
N GLU A 102 -5.52 21.19 12.71
CA GLU A 102 -5.88 19.76 12.61
C GLU A 102 -4.69 18.94 12.06
N ARG A 103 -3.98 19.43 11.03
CA ARG A 103 -2.75 18.77 10.55
C ARG A 103 -1.67 18.73 11.62
N LYS A 104 -1.51 19.80 12.39
CA LYS A 104 -0.58 19.83 13.53
C LYS A 104 -0.90 18.73 14.54
N HIS A 105 -2.17 18.56 14.88
CA HIS A 105 -2.61 17.47 15.75
C HIS A 105 -2.28 16.09 15.16
N GLU A 106 -2.45 15.89 13.86
CA GLU A 106 -2.06 14.67 13.17
C GLU A 106 -0.55 14.40 13.31
N ILE A 107 0.30 15.33 12.86
CA ILE A 107 1.75 15.09 12.80
C ILE A 107 2.36 14.93 14.21
N TYR A 108 1.80 15.56 15.24
CA TYR A 108 2.26 15.37 16.64
C TYR A 108 1.80 14.03 17.24
N ARG A 109 0.62 13.52 16.83
CA ARG A 109 0.21 12.15 17.16
C ARG A 109 1.10 11.14 16.45
N GLN A 110 1.42 11.38 15.19
CA GLN A 110 2.39 10.58 14.43
C GLN A 110 3.77 10.60 15.09
N ALA A 111 4.26 11.76 15.58
CA ALA A 111 5.51 11.82 16.34
C ALA A 111 5.46 10.99 17.64
N SER A 112 4.32 10.96 18.32
CA SER A 112 4.14 10.10 19.49
C SER A 112 4.17 8.60 19.13
N LEU A 113 3.56 8.22 17.99
CA LEU A 113 3.64 6.86 17.46
C LEU A 113 5.05 6.48 17.02
N ALA A 114 5.78 7.39 16.36
CA ALA A 114 7.16 7.19 15.96
C ALA A 114 8.04 6.83 17.17
N ARG A 115 7.93 7.59 18.27
CA ARG A 115 8.62 7.26 19.53
C ARG A 115 8.23 5.89 20.07
N ALA A 116 6.95 5.51 19.99
CA ALA A 116 6.49 4.19 20.41
C ALA A 116 6.97 3.04 19.51
N PHE A 117 7.37 3.34 18.27
CA PHE A 117 7.86 2.37 17.27
C PHE A 117 9.39 2.46 17.07
N ASP A 118 10.10 3.11 18.00
CA ASP A 118 11.54 3.33 17.98
C ASP A 118 12.03 4.04 16.69
N VAL A 119 11.27 5.02 16.21
CA VAL A 119 11.64 5.90 15.10
C VAL A 119 12.00 7.27 15.65
N ASP A 120 13.20 7.75 15.33
CA ASP A 120 13.66 9.08 15.72
C ASP A 120 12.79 10.16 15.08
N VAL A 121 12.25 11.04 15.93
CA VAL A 121 11.42 12.16 15.51
C VAL A 121 11.59 13.32 16.49
N ARG A 122 11.55 14.53 15.96
CA ARG A 122 11.55 15.77 16.73
C ARG A 122 10.47 16.70 16.22
N GLU A 123 9.58 17.15 17.09
CA GLU A 123 8.81 18.35 16.85
C GLU A 123 9.78 19.54 16.74
N ILE A 124 9.66 20.35 15.68
CA ILE A 124 10.52 21.50 15.43
C ILE A 124 9.71 22.76 15.20
N SER A 125 10.27 23.91 15.58
CA SER A 125 9.66 25.22 15.39
C SER A 125 9.78 25.72 13.95
N PRO A 126 8.91 26.66 13.50
CA PRO A 126 9.07 27.30 12.19
C PRO A 126 10.46 27.93 11.97
N ARG A 127 11.09 28.43 13.04
CA ARG A 127 12.46 28.94 12.99
C ARG A 127 13.46 27.83 12.63
N GLU A 128 13.39 26.69 13.29
CA GLU A 128 14.25 25.53 12.99
C GLU A 128 13.99 25.00 11.57
N VAL A 129 12.73 25.03 11.12
CA VAL A 129 12.38 24.71 9.72
C VAL A 129 13.11 25.65 8.76
N SER A 130 13.08 26.97 8.97
CA SER A 130 13.81 27.93 8.11
C SER A 130 15.33 27.78 8.19
N GLU A 131 15.88 27.42 9.34
CA GLU A 131 17.33 27.15 9.48
C GLU A 131 17.75 25.91 8.68
N MET A 132 16.89 24.88 8.62
CA MET A 132 17.13 23.65 7.86
C MET A 132 16.72 23.75 6.37
N TYR A 133 15.77 24.64 6.06
CA TYR A 133 15.17 24.82 4.74
C TYR A 133 15.06 26.32 4.41
N PRO A 134 16.18 27.00 4.08
CA PRO A 134 16.22 28.47 3.98
C PRO A 134 15.34 29.08 2.88
N HIS A 135 14.99 28.28 1.88
CA HIS A 135 14.16 28.69 0.74
C HIS A 135 12.66 28.53 1.00
N LEU A 136 12.29 27.98 2.17
CA LEU A 136 10.90 27.71 2.51
C LEU A 136 10.24 28.95 3.12
N ASN A 137 9.14 29.38 2.53
CA ASN A 137 8.21 30.29 3.19
C ASN A 137 7.59 29.54 4.38
N VAL A 138 7.70 30.07 5.60
CA VAL A 138 7.17 29.44 6.84
C VAL A 138 6.15 30.31 7.56
N SER A 139 5.69 31.40 6.93
CA SER A 139 4.87 32.43 7.59
C SER A 139 3.54 31.92 8.14
N ASP A 140 2.99 30.87 7.54
CA ASP A 140 1.72 30.21 7.86
C ASP A 140 1.91 28.82 8.49
N VAL A 141 3.16 28.39 8.77
CA VAL A 141 3.45 27.09 9.37
C VAL A 141 3.07 27.12 10.86
N VAL A 142 2.14 26.25 11.26
CA VAL A 142 1.63 26.16 12.64
C VAL A 142 2.26 25.02 13.45
N GLY A 143 2.94 24.08 12.77
CA GLY A 143 3.70 23.01 13.40
C GLY A 143 4.55 22.23 12.39
N ALA A 144 5.58 21.54 12.88
CA ALA A 144 6.42 20.70 12.03
C ALA A 144 7.06 19.56 12.83
N VAL A 145 7.42 18.48 12.12
CA VAL A 145 8.17 17.34 12.65
C VAL A 145 9.33 17.01 11.71
N HIS A 146 10.46 16.60 12.29
CA HIS A 146 11.67 16.19 11.57
C HIS A 146 12.08 14.77 11.98
N LEU A 147 12.26 13.90 10.99
CA LEU A 147 12.76 12.54 11.14
C LEU A 147 14.16 12.44 10.52
N PRO A 148 15.24 12.42 11.31
CA PRO A 148 16.61 12.57 10.80
C PRO A 148 17.13 11.37 10.01
N LEU A 149 16.57 10.18 10.22
CA LEU A 149 17.01 8.94 9.57
C LEU A 149 16.25 8.61 8.29
N ASP A 150 15.24 9.41 7.97
CA ASP A 150 14.57 9.39 6.67
C ASP A 150 15.51 9.93 5.57
N GLY A 151 15.08 9.82 4.32
CA GLY A 151 15.77 10.51 3.24
C GLY A 151 15.31 10.07 1.86
N GLN A 152 16.28 9.86 0.97
CA GLN A 152 16.02 9.58 -0.44
C GLN A 152 16.97 8.54 -1.02
N CYS A 153 16.59 7.95 -2.13
CA CYS A 153 17.39 6.94 -2.85
C CYS A 153 17.21 7.05 -4.37
N ASP A 154 17.93 6.20 -5.10
CA ASP A 154 17.69 5.91 -6.51
C ASP A 154 16.88 4.60 -6.64
N PRO A 155 15.60 4.68 -7.05
CA PRO A 155 14.72 3.51 -7.15
C PRO A 155 15.21 2.40 -8.06
N ALA A 156 15.76 2.77 -9.23
CA ALA A 156 16.21 1.80 -10.22
C ALA A 156 17.43 1.05 -9.68
N ASN A 157 18.39 1.77 -9.08
CA ASN A 157 19.58 1.18 -8.50
C ASN A 157 19.28 0.29 -7.30
N ILE A 158 18.26 0.60 -6.47
CA ILE A 158 17.81 -0.34 -5.43
C ILE A 158 17.36 -1.66 -6.05
N ALA A 159 16.49 -1.61 -7.06
CA ALA A 159 15.99 -2.81 -7.72
C ALA A 159 17.14 -3.61 -8.39
N MET A 160 18.10 -2.91 -8.99
CA MET A 160 19.28 -3.51 -9.61
C MET A 160 20.23 -4.13 -8.57
N ALA A 161 20.44 -3.48 -7.42
CA ALA A 161 21.22 -4.02 -6.31
C ALA A 161 20.57 -5.30 -5.76
N LEU A 162 19.26 -5.29 -5.51
CA LEU A 162 18.51 -6.47 -5.09
C LEU A 162 18.61 -7.60 -6.14
N ALA A 163 18.44 -7.29 -7.42
CA ALA A 163 18.59 -8.26 -8.51
C ALA A 163 20.01 -8.86 -8.56
N LYS A 164 21.07 -8.05 -8.38
CA LYS A 164 22.45 -8.53 -8.31
C LYS A 164 22.65 -9.44 -7.09
N GLY A 165 22.16 -9.04 -5.91
CA GLY A 165 22.24 -9.83 -4.69
C GLY A 165 21.49 -11.18 -4.79
N ALA A 166 20.36 -11.21 -5.50
CA ALA A 166 19.65 -12.44 -5.81
C ALA A 166 20.45 -13.35 -6.76
N ARG A 167 21.01 -12.78 -7.84
CA ARG A 167 21.85 -13.52 -8.82
C ARG A 167 23.12 -14.10 -8.19
N GLN A 168 23.78 -13.36 -7.29
CA GLN A 168 24.95 -13.82 -6.54
C GLN A 168 24.66 -15.07 -5.68
N ARG A 169 23.39 -15.30 -5.34
CA ARG A 169 22.91 -16.43 -4.53
C ARG A 169 22.18 -17.51 -5.33
N GLY A 170 22.28 -17.46 -6.66
CA GLY A 170 21.79 -18.53 -7.54
C GLY A 170 20.44 -18.26 -8.21
N ALA A 171 19.73 -17.17 -7.88
CA ALA A 171 18.49 -16.84 -8.57
C ALA A 171 18.74 -16.58 -10.07
N THR A 172 17.84 -17.07 -10.91
CA THR A 172 17.83 -16.80 -12.35
C THR A 172 16.86 -15.67 -12.64
N ILE A 173 17.33 -14.62 -13.30
CA ILE A 173 16.52 -13.45 -13.65
C ILE A 173 16.61 -13.28 -15.17
N VAL A 174 15.47 -13.39 -15.86
CA VAL A 174 15.38 -13.34 -17.32
C VAL A 174 14.44 -12.21 -17.74
N GLU A 175 15.00 -11.28 -18.52
CA GLU A 175 14.30 -10.14 -19.11
C GLU A 175 13.78 -10.50 -20.52
N ASN A 176 12.84 -9.70 -21.02
CA ASN A 176 12.13 -9.91 -22.28
C ASN A 176 11.38 -11.25 -22.35
N VAL A 177 10.92 -11.75 -21.19
CA VAL A 177 10.14 -12.99 -21.07
C VAL A 177 8.82 -12.66 -20.37
N LYS A 178 7.74 -12.65 -21.13
CA LYS A 178 6.39 -12.38 -20.61
C LYS A 178 5.76 -13.68 -20.12
N VAL A 179 5.30 -13.71 -18.88
CA VAL A 179 4.37 -14.75 -18.42
C VAL A 179 3.00 -14.53 -19.05
N THR A 180 2.48 -15.54 -19.71
CA THR A 180 1.21 -15.49 -20.44
C THR A 180 0.09 -16.22 -19.72
N LYS A 181 0.40 -17.16 -18.82
CA LYS A 181 -0.57 -17.93 -18.05
C LYS A 181 0.04 -18.53 -16.80
N VAL A 182 -0.72 -18.60 -15.70
CA VAL A 182 -0.40 -19.43 -14.54
C VAL A 182 -1.20 -20.73 -14.65
N HIS A 183 -0.54 -21.87 -14.48
CA HIS A 183 -1.17 -23.18 -14.53
C HIS A 183 -1.56 -23.64 -13.15
N SER A 184 -2.66 -24.37 -13.04
CA SER A 184 -3.12 -24.94 -11.78
C SER A 184 -3.80 -26.29 -11.97
N LYS A 185 -3.76 -27.10 -10.92
CA LYS A 185 -4.45 -28.39 -10.82
C LYS A 185 -4.99 -28.55 -9.40
N ALA A 186 -6.26 -28.93 -9.29
CA ALA A 186 -6.94 -29.13 -8.00
C ALA A 186 -6.78 -27.93 -7.03
N GLY A 187 -6.96 -26.71 -7.55
CA GLY A 187 -6.90 -25.47 -6.75
C GLY A 187 -5.50 -25.03 -6.31
N ARG A 188 -4.44 -25.55 -6.96
CA ARG A 188 -3.06 -25.20 -6.65
C ARG A 188 -2.23 -24.97 -7.90
N VAL A 189 -1.31 -24.01 -7.83
CA VAL A 189 -0.34 -23.70 -8.87
C VAL A 189 0.48 -24.94 -9.24
N THR A 190 0.79 -25.08 -10.53
CA THR A 190 1.69 -26.12 -11.04
C THR A 190 2.78 -25.56 -11.97
N GLY A 191 2.77 -24.25 -12.25
CA GLY A 191 3.75 -23.61 -13.10
C GLY A 191 3.24 -22.40 -13.86
N VAL A 192 4.01 -21.95 -14.85
CA VAL A 192 3.64 -20.84 -15.75
C VAL A 192 3.96 -21.17 -17.20
N SER A 193 3.22 -20.56 -18.13
CA SER A 193 3.64 -20.41 -19.54
C SER A 193 4.28 -19.05 -19.74
N TRP A 194 5.29 -19.00 -20.60
CA TRP A 194 5.99 -17.77 -20.95
C TRP A 194 6.21 -17.67 -22.46
N ALA A 195 6.41 -16.44 -22.94
CA ALA A 195 6.76 -16.13 -24.32
C ALA A 195 7.92 -15.11 -24.40
N GLN A 196 8.79 -15.29 -25.39
CA GLN A 196 9.91 -14.41 -25.72
C GLN A 196 10.02 -14.30 -27.25
N GLY A 197 9.53 -13.19 -27.82
CA GLY A 197 9.39 -13.10 -29.28
C GLY A 197 8.43 -14.18 -29.80
N GLU A 198 8.90 -15.02 -30.72
CA GLU A 198 8.14 -16.17 -31.24
C GLU A 198 8.29 -17.44 -30.39
N GLU A 199 9.27 -17.47 -29.48
CA GLU A 199 9.51 -18.61 -28.61
C GLU A 199 8.50 -18.66 -27.47
N GLN A 200 8.07 -19.88 -27.12
CA GLN A 200 7.16 -20.13 -26.01
C GLN A 200 7.66 -21.32 -25.20
N GLY A 201 7.41 -21.30 -23.90
CA GLY A 201 7.79 -22.39 -23.03
C GLY A 201 6.94 -22.45 -21.76
N THR A 202 7.30 -23.39 -20.90
CA THR A 202 6.68 -23.56 -19.59
C THR A 202 7.75 -23.74 -18.53
N ILE A 203 7.42 -23.35 -17.30
CA ILE A 203 8.20 -23.65 -16.10
C ILE A 203 7.25 -24.36 -15.13
N GLU A 204 7.58 -25.58 -14.71
CA GLU A 204 6.92 -26.24 -13.58
C GLU A 204 7.34 -25.56 -12.27
N ALA A 205 6.37 -25.18 -11.44
CA ALA A 205 6.65 -24.56 -10.14
C ALA A 205 5.49 -24.76 -9.16
N ASP A 206 5.83 -24.90 -7.88
CA ASP A 206 4.86 -25.01 -6.78
C ASP A 206 4.47 -23.63 -6.21
N ILE A 207 5.33 -22.63 -6.40
CA ILE A 207 5.15 -21.25 -5.95
C ILE A 207 5.23 -20.31 -7.16
N VAL A 208 4.23 -19.45 -7.31
CA VAL A 208 4.25 -18.33 -8.25
C VAL A 208 3.93 -17.05 -7.49
N VAL A 209 4.77 -16.02 -7.63
CA VAL A 209 4.60 -14.72 -6.98
C VAL A 209 4.29 -13.65 -8.02
N ASN A 210 3.13 -13.02 -7.93
CA ASN A 210 2.71 -11.92 -8.78
C ASN A 210 3.22 -10.58 -8.23
N CYS A 211 4.31 -10.10 -8.83
CA CYS A 211 4.92 -8.79 -8.59
C CYS A 211 4.75 -7.86 -9.80
N ALA A 212 3.74 -8.10 -10.64
CA ALA A 212 3.59 -7.49 -11.95
C ALA A 212 3.02 -6.06 -11.92
N GLY A 213 3.17 -5.33 -10.81
CA GLY A 213 2.73 -3.93 -10.67
C GLY A 213 1.30 -3.70 -11.16
N MET A 214 1.11 -2.71 -12.04
CA MET A 214 -0.19 -2.39 -12.64
C MET A 214 -0.82 -3.51 -13.49
N TRP A 215 -0.03 -4.45 -13.99
CA TRP A 215 -0.53 -5.62 -14.73
C TRP A 215 -1.02 -6.75 -13.84
N ALA A 216 -0.75 -6.68 -12.52
CA ALA A 216 -1.06 -7.78 -11.60
C ALA A 216 -2.55 -8.11 -11.56
N ARG A 217 -3.45 -7.12 -11.66
CA ARG A 217 -4.91 -7.33 -11.72
C ARG A 217 -5.30 -8.22 -12.90
N GLU A 218 -4.84 -7.88 -14.10
CA GLU A 218 -5.21 -8.58 -15.33
C GLU A 218 -4.71 -10.02 -15.31
N LEU A 219 -3.45 -10.19 -14.89
CA LEU A 219 -2.86 -11.51 -14.71
C LEU A 219 -3.62 -12.32 -13.63
N GLY A 220 -3.98 -11.72 -12.50
CA GLY A 220 -4.76 -12.41 -11.46
C GLY A 220 -6.14 -12.84 -11.94
N ALA A 221 -6.83 -11.97 -12.68
CA ALA A 221 -8.17 -12.26 -13.22
C ALA A 221 -8.18 -13.46 -14.17
N GLN A 222 -7.14 -13.64 -14.99
CA GLN A 222 -6.99 -14.82 -15.86
C GLN A 222 -6.87 -16.13 -15.08
N ASN A 223 -6.52 -16.05 -13.79
CA ASN A 223 -6.29 -17.19 -12.91
C ASN A 223 -7.34 -17.28 -11.78
N GLY A 224 -8.46 -16.55 -11.91
CA GLY A 224 -9.57 -16.61 -10.95
C GLY A 224 -9.31 -15.93 -9.60
N VAL A 225 -8.26 -15.09 -9.51
CA VAL A 225 -7.84 -14.44 -8.27
C VAL A 225 -8.25 -12.97 -8.25
N THR A 226 -8.82 -12.51 -7.13
CA THR A 226 -9.27 -11.13 -6.96
C THR A 226 -8.11 -10.25 -6.48
N ILE A 227 -7.59 -9.38 -7.36
CA ILE A 227 -6.56 -8.40 -7.01
C ILE A 227 -7.08 -7.00 -7.35
N PRO A 228 -7.78 -6.32 -6.41
CA PRO A 228 -8.39 -5.04 -6.68
C PRO A 228 -7.36 -3.92 -6.64
N LEU A 229 -6.78 -3.62 -7.78
CA LEU A 229 -5.92 -2.46 -8.00
C LEU A 229 -6.19 -1.83 -9.36
N HIS A 230 -5.80 -0.58 -9.53
CA HIS A 230 -5.92 0.12 -10.79
C HIS A 230 -4.86 1.21 -10.92
N ALA A 231 -4.43 1.49 -12.16
CA ALA A 231 -3.44 2.53 -12.40
C ALA A 231 -4.10 3.92 -12.32
N CYS A 232 -3.42 4.88 -11.72
CA CYS A 232 -3.75 6.30 -11.77
C CYS A 232 -2.55 7.09 -12.26
N GLU A 233 -2.82 8.21 -12.93
CA GLU A 233 -1.81 9.21 -13.25
C GLU A 233 -1.22 9.78 -11.96
N HIS A 234 0.10 10.00 -11.96
CA HIS A 234 0.86 10.56 -10.85
C HIS A 234 1.95 11.49 -11.38
N PHE A 235 2.08 12.66 -10.75
CA PHE A 235 2.81 13.78 -11.33
C PHE A 235 3.99 14.22 -10.48
N TYR A 236 5.07 14.58 -11.16
CA TYR A 236 6.11 15.41 -10.57
C TYR A 236 6.78 16.29 -11.61
N LEU A 237 7.39 17.36 -11.10
CA LEU A 237 8.19 18.30 -11.86
C LEU A 237 9.60 18.29 -11.27
N VAL A 238 10.60 18.37 -12.15
CA VAL A 238 12.00 18.58 -11.78
C VAL A 238 12.49 19.87 -12.43
N THR A 239 13.05 20.76 -11.63
CA THR A 239 13.59 22.03 -12.12
C THR A 239 14.91 21.82 -12.89
N GLU A 240 15.32 22.83 -13.63
CA GLU A 240 16.71 23.05 -13.98
C GLU A 240 17.57 23.24 -12.71
N PRO A 241 18.90 23.08 -12.79
CA PRO A 241 19.77 23.33 -11.65
C PRO A 241 19.62 24.77 -11.12
N ILE A 242 19.35 24.90 -9.82
CA ILE A 242 19.17 26.18 -9.13
C ILE A 242 20.52 26.62 -8.54
N PRO A 243 21.08 27.76 -8.96
CA PRO A 243 22.37 28.22 -8.46
C PRO A 243 22.41 28.37 -6.94
N GLY A 244 23.40 27.76 -6.30
CA GLY A 244 23.58 27.83 -4.84
C GLY A 244 22.65 26.93 -4.02
N LEU A 245 21.80 26.12 -4.67
CA LEU A 245 20.99 25.14 -3.95
C LEU A 245 21.89 24.08 -3.29
N THR A 246 21.78 23.98 -1.97
CA THR A 246 22.50 22.99 -1.17
C THR A 246 21.60 21.81 -0.88
N ARG A 247 22.15 20.77 -0.25
CA ARG A 247 21.37 19.58 0.13
C ARG A 247 20.31 19.94 1.14
N LEU A 248 19.11 19.41 0.92
CA LEU A 248 17.94 19.65 1.76
C LEU A 248 17.34 18.32 2.24
N PRO A 249 16.73 18.27 3.43
CA PRO A 249 15.87 17.16 3.81
C PRO A 249 14.72 16.98 2.81
N VAL A 250 14.14 15.78 2.75
CA VAL A 250 12.87 15.58 2.04
C VAL A 250 11.80 16.40 2.73
N LEU A 251 11.00 17.17 1.98
CA LEU A 251 9.92 17.97 2.54
C LEU A 251 8.56 17.40 2.15
N ARG A 252 7.62 17.38 3.08
CA ARG A 252 6.20 17.12 2.82
C ARG A 252 5.37 18.28 3.34
N VAL A 253 4.47 18.78 2.50
CA VAL A 253 3.43 19.74 2.88
C VAL A 253 2.07 19.14 2.51
N PRO A 254 1.53 18.23 3.35
CA PRO A 254 0.30 17.51 3.02
C PRO A 254 -0.91 18.43 2.81
N ASP A 255 -0.95 19.57 3.50
CA ASP A 255 -2.02 20.58 3.35
C ASP A 255 -2.02 21.24 1.95
N GLU A 256 -0.89 21.20 1.24
CA GLU A 256 -0.75 21.65 -0.15
C GLU A 256 -0.74 20.46 -1.13
N CYS A 257 -0.99 19.24 -0.64
CA CYS A 257 -0.92 18.00 -1.42
C CYS A 257 0.47 17.75 -2.07
N ALA A 258 1.55 18.32 -1.51
CA ALA A 258 2.85 18.41 -2.16
C ALA A 258 4.01 17.75 -1.37
N TYR A 259 5.00 17.26 -2.10
CA TYR A 259 6.28 16.82 -1.56
C TYR A 259 7.45 17.31 -2.40
N TYR A 260 8.61 17.49 -1.75
CA TYR A 260 9.80 18.05 -2.36
C TYR A 260 11.04 17.23 -2.02
N LYS A 261 11.95 17.14 -2.99
CA LYS A 261 13.24 16.46 -2.84
C LYS A 261 14.31 17.16 -3.64
N GLU A 262 15.41 17.53 -2.99
CA GLU A 262 16.58 18.06 -3.69
C GLU A 262 17.37 16.91 -4.31
N ASP A 263 17.79 17.08 -5.56
CA ASP A 263 18.69 16.13 -6.19
C ASP A 263 19.65 16.82 -7.16
N ALA A 264 20.94 16.77 -6.86
CA ALA A 264 22.02 17.30 -7.68
C ALA A 264 21.82 18.78 -8.06
N GLY A 265 21.39 19.61 -7.10
CA GLY A 265 21.16 21.04 -7.30
C GLY A 265 19.84 21.35 -8.01
N LYS A 266 18.97 20.36 -8.23
CA LYS A 266 17.61 20.53 -8.76
C LYS A 266 16.58 20.33 -7.65
N MET A 267 15.40 20.92 -7.81
CA MET A 267 14.26 20.69 -6.94
C MET A 267 13.25 19.81 -7.66
N MET A 268 12.83 18.71 -7.02
CA MET A 268 11.66 17.95 -7.44
C MET A 268 10.45 18.40 -6.62
N LEU A 269 9.31 18.63 -7.28
CA LEU A 269 8.00 18.84 -6.68
C LEU A 269 7.05 17.78 -7.24
N GLY A 270 6.56 16.89 -6.39
CA GLY A 270 5.50 15.95 -6.76
C GLY A 270 4.24 16.15 -5.91
N ALA A 271 3.14 15.62 -6.41
CA ALA A 271 1.82 15.89 -5.85
C ALA A 271 0.99 14.61 -5.68
N PHE A 272 0.05 14.64 -4.74
CA PHE A 272 -1.06 13.69 -4.67
C PHE A 272 -2.36 14.46 -4.84
N GLU A 273 -2.83 14.56 -6.09
CA GLU A 273 -3.99 15.37 -6.44
C GLU A 273 -5.25 14.89 -5.70
N PRO A 274 -6.06 15.81 -5.11
CA PRO A 274 -7.26 15.43 -4.37
C PRO A 274 -8.26 14.58 -5.17
N VAL A 275 -8.27 14.74 -6.50
CA VAL A 275 -9.09 13.95 -7.42
C VAL A 275 -8.16 13.33 -8.46
N ALA A 276 -7.85 12.05 -8.27
CA ALA A 276 -6.95 11.34 -9.18
C ALA A 276 -7.61 10.99 -10.51
N LYS A 277 -6.76 10.76 -11.51
CA LYS A 277 -7.15 10.32 -12.86
C LYS A 277 -6.83 8.83 -13.06
N PRO A 278 -7.83 7.94 -12.96
CA PRO A 278 -7.69 6.53 -13.33
C PRO A 278 -7.26 6.37 -14.79
N TRP A 279 -6.28 5.51 -15.04
CA TRP A 279 -5.73 5.27 -16.36
C TRP A 279 -5.67 3.77 -16.71
N GLY A 280 -5.72 3.46 -18.01
CA GLY A 280 -5.52 2.09 -18.51
C GLY A 280 -6.69 1.15 -18.22
N MET A 281 -7.91 1.68 -18.05
CA MET A 281 -9.11 0.86 -17.89
C MET A 281 -9.30 -0.06 -19.10
N ASP A 282 -9.12 0.46 -20.31
CA ASP A 282 -9.31 -0.27 -21.56
C ASP A 282 -8.12 -1.17 -21.92
N GLY A 283 -7.19 -1.34 -21.00
CA GLY A 283 -5.97 -2.11 -21.16
C GLY A 283 -4.74 -1.21 -21.10
N ILE A 284 -3.59 -1.84 -20.84
CA ILE A 284 -2.28 -1.19 -20.88
C ILE A 284 -1.56 -1.74 -22.11
N SER A 285 -0.93 -0.86 -22.90
CA SER A 285 -0.20 -1.26 -24.10
C SER A 285 0.81 -2.37 -23.81
N GLU A 286 0.90 -3.36 -24.71
CA GLU A 286 1.89 -4.43 -24.62
C GLU A 286 3.32 -3.94 -24.85
N ASP A 287 3.49 -2.73 -25.36
CA ASP A 287 4.80 -2.11 -25.57
C ASP A 287 5.22 -1.13 -24.48
N PHE A 288 4.35 -0.86 -23.50
CA PHE A 288 4.67 0.03 -22.38
C PHE A 288 5.92 -0.46 -21.63
N CYS A 289 6.97 0.36 -21.63
CA CYS A 289 8.30 0.07 -21.09
C CYS A 289 9.12 1.38 -20.98
N PHE A 290 9.48 1.81 -19.76
CA PHE A 290 10.13 3.12 -19.54
C PHE A 290 9.37 4.29 -20.15
N ASP A 291 8.04 4.20 -20.10
CA ASP A 291 7.15 5.12 -20.80
C ASP A 291 6.45 6.04 -19.81
N GLN A 292 5.90 7.13 -20.33
CA GLN A 292 5.18 8.16 -19.60
C GLN A 292 3.86 8.47 -20.28
N LEU A 293 2.93 9.05 -19.53
CA LEU A 293 1.65 9.50 -20.05
C LEU A 293 1.77 10.93 -20.59
N PRO A 294 0.81 11.38 -21.42
CA PRO A 294 0.76 12.78 -21.83
C PRO A 294 0.78 13.72 -20.63
N GLU A 295 1.53 14.81 -20.78
CA GLU A 295 1.58 15.88 -19.79
C GLU A 295 0.19 16.49 -19.59
N ASP A 296 -0.17 16.79 -18.34
CA ASP A 296 -1.42 17.44 -17.96
C ASP A 296 -1.15 18.58 -16.96
N MET A 297 -0.67 19.70 -17.48
CA MET A 297 -0.34 20.87 -16.66
C MET A 297 -1.57 21.47 -15.98
N GLU A 298 -2.74 21.48 -16.62
CA GLU A 298 -3.98 22.03 -16.04
C GLU A 298 -4.36 21.28 -14.75
N HIS A 299 -4.09 19.98 -14.69
CA HIS A 299 -4.33 19.19 -13.47
C HIS A 299 -3.34 19.51 -12.35
N PHE A 300 -2.09 19.75 -12.70
CA PHE A 300 -0.99 19.93 -11.74
C PHE A 300 -0.81 21.39 -11.29
N GLU A 301 -1.18 22.36 -12.14
CA GLU A 301 -0.97 23.79 -11.95
C GLU A 301 -1.47 24.32 -10.60
N PRO A 302 -2.66 23.95 -10.08
CA PRO A 302 -3.09 24.42 -8.76
C PRO A 302 -2.12 24.06 -7.62
N ILE A 303 -1.47 22.89 -7.71
CA ILE A 303 -0.49 22.45 -6.71
C ILE A 303 0.87 23.12 -6.95
N LEU A 304 1.23 23.34 -8.22
CA LEU A 304 2.42 24.12 -8.58
C LEU A 304 2.33 25.56 -8.05
N GLU A 305 1.17 26.21 -8.15
CA GLU A 305 0.94 27.56 -7.60
C GLU A 305 1.17 27.60 -6.09
N MET A 306 0.60 26.64 -5.35
CA MET A 306 0.87 26.48 -3.90
C MET A 306 2.36 26.23 -3.65
N GLY A 307 3.00 25.38 -4.45
CA GLY A 307 4.43 25.09 -4.34
C GLY A 307 5.33 26.28 -4.60
N VAL A 308 4.98 27.17 -5.54
CA VAL A 308 5.69 28.43 -5.78
C VAL A 308 5.53 29.38 -4.59
N ASN A 309 4.34 29.47 -3.98
CA ASN A 309 4.15 30.24 -2.75
C ASN A 309 4.98 29.67 -1.57
N ARG A 310 5.04 28.35 -1.45
CA ARG A 310 5.81 27.63 -0.42
C ARG A 310 7.31 27.79 -0.63
N MET A 311 7.78 27.80 -1.87
CA MET A 311 9.18 27.89 -2.24
C MET A 311 9.37 28.90 -3.39
N PRO A 312 9.46 30.20 -3.09
CA PRO A 312 9.46 31.28 -4.09
C PRO A 312 10.53 31.16 -5.19
N MET A 313 11.64 30.47 -4.93
CA MET A 313 12.67 30.22 -5.96
C MET A 313 12.15 29.41 -7.15
N LEU A 314 11.05 28.66 -6.99
CA LEU A 314 10.42 27.91 -8.08
C LEU A 314 9.79 28.82 -9.14
N ALA A 315 9.40 30.06 -8.80
CA ALA A 315 8.79 30.99 -9.76
C ALA A 315 9.74 31.39 -10.92
N THR A 316 11.05 31.28 -10.68
CA THR A 316 12.09 31.62 -11.67
C THR A 316 12.92 30.42 -12.10
N ALA A 317 12.69 29.24 -11.51
CA ALA A 317 13.40 28.03 -11.88
C ALA A 317 12.81 27.49 -13.19
N GLY A 318 13.66 27.26 -14.21
CA GLY A 318 13.24 26.56 -15.42
C GLY A 318 12.76 25.14 -15.09
N ILE A 319 11.89 24.59 -15.93
CA ILE A 319 11.41 23.20 -15.80
C ILE A 319 12.26 22.32 -16.71
N HIS A 320 13.02 21.39 -16.13
CA HIS A 320 13.79 20.41 -16.89
C HIS A 320 12.91 19.22 -17.31
N THR A 321 12.01 18.79 -16.43
CA THR A 321 11.13 17.65 -16.67
C THR A 321 9.79 17.90 -16.01
N PHE A 322 8.72 17.72 -16.75
CA PHE A 322 7.40 17.47 -16.21
C PHE A 322 7.03 16.03 -16.54
N PHE A 323 6.68 15.25 -15.53
CA PHE A 323 6.46 13.83 -15.66
C PHE A 323 5.05 13.47 -15.21
N ASN A 324 4.35 12.71 -16.05
CA ASN A 324 3.10 12.04 -15.73
C ASN A 324 3.32 10.54 -15.91
N GLY A 325 3.26 9.74 -14.85
CA GLY A 325 3.45 8.30 -14.91
C GLY A 325 2.31 7.51 -14.26
N PRO A 326 2.01 6.30 -14.74
CA PRO A 326 0.98 5.47 -14.12
C PRO A 326 1.53 4.73 -12.89
N GLU A 327 0.78 4.81 -11.79
CA GLU A 327 1.06 4.06 -10.57
C GLU A 327 -0.15 3.25 -10.12
N SER A 328 0.08 2.07 -9.52
CA SER A 328 -1.01 1.18 -9.09
C SER A 328 -1.54 1.57 -7.70
N PHE A 329 -2.83 1.87 -7.63
CA PHE A 329 -3.57 2.16 -6.41
C PHE A 329 -4.59 1.07 -6.07
N THR A 330 -4.86 0.91 -4.78
CA THR A 330 -5.78 -0.06 -4.20
C THR A 330 -6.95 0.68 -3.54
N PRO A 331 -8.13 0.05 -3.39
CA PRO A 331 -9.31 0.69 -2.80
C PRO A 331 -9.17 1.23 -1.37
N ASP A 332 -8.10 0.87 -0.66
CA ASP A 332 -7.86 1.20 0.74
C ASP A 332 -6.45 1.78 1.01
N ASP A 333 -5.71 2.14 -0.04
CA ASP A 333 -4.32 2.63 0.00
C ASP A 333 -3.33 1.74 0.75
N ARG A 334 -3.59 0.42 0.78
CA ARG A 334 -2.66 -0.56 1.34
C ARG A 334 -2.29 -1.59 0.28
N TYR A 335 -1.02 -1.95 0.19
CA TYR A 335 -0.60 -2.95 -0.79
C TYR A 335 -1.11 -4.34 -0.44
N TYR A 336 -1.02 -5.26 -1.41
CA TYR A 336 -1.36 -6.65 -1.22
C TYR A 336 -0.11 -7.51 -1.08
N LEU A 337 -0.11 -8.32 -0.02
CA LEU A 337 0.92 -9.26 0.37
C LEU A 337 0.29 -10.59 0.77
N GLY A 338 0.94 -11.71 0.47
CA GLY A 338 0.51 -13.04 0.94
C GLY A 338 -0.13 -13.93 -0.13
N GLU A 339 -0.56 -15.11 0.29
CA GLU A 339 -1.13 -16.15 -0.59
C GLU A 339 -2.59 -15.83 -0.94
N ALA A 340 -2.94 -15.95 -2.22
CA ALA A 340 -4.29 -15.73 -2.70
C ALA A 340 -5.26 -16.78 -2.12
N PRO A 341 -6.41 -16.37 -1.54
CA PRO A 341 -7.36 -17.32 -0.97
C PRO A 341 -8.01 -18.23 -2.04
N GLU A 342 -8.04 -17.81 -3.30
CA GLU A 342 -8.64 -18.57 -4.39
C GLU A 342 -7.70 -19.62 -5.02
N LEU A 343 -6.38 -19.51 -4.83
CA LEU A 343 -5.41 -20.36 -5.52
C LEU A 343 -4.14 -20.60 -4.68
N ALA A 344 -4.02 -21.81 -4.14
CA ALA A 344 -2.86 -22.21 -3.35
C ALA A 344 -1.56 -22.18 -4.19
N GLY A 345 -0.47 -21.71 -3.61
CA GLY A 345 0.81 -21.50 -4.26
C GLY A 345 0.91 -20.22 -5.09
N TYR A 346 -0.15 -19.40 -5.16
CA TYR A 346 -0.13 -18.11 -5.86
C TYR A 346 -0.09 -16.93 -4.89
N TRP A 347 1.02 -16.19 -4.89
CA TRP A 347 1.35 -15.17 -3.88
C TRP A 347 1.38 -13.77 -4.48
N MET A 348 1.07 -12.76 -3.69
CA MET A 348 0.99 -11.36 -4.12
C MET A 348 2.06 -10.50 -3.46
N ALA A 349 2.62 -9.58 -4.23
CA ALA A 349 3.39 -8.42 -3.75
C ALA A 349 3.20 -7.25 -4.73
N THR A 350 2.05 -6.58 -4.65
CA THR A 350 1.60 -5.60 -5.66
C THR A 350 0.68 -4.52 -5.07
N GLY A 351 0.33 -3.50 -5.86
CA GLY A 351 -0.60 -2.45 -5.47
C GLY A 351 -0.01 -1.45 -4.48
N TYR A 352 1.20 -0.97 -4.74
CA TYR A 352 2.00 -0.24 -3.74
C TYR A 352 1.62 1.23 -3.49
N ASN A 353 0.58 1.79 -4.11
CA ASN A 353 0.03 3.12 -3.77
C ASN A 353 1.13 4.20 -3.61
N SER A 354 2.03 4.31 -4.59
CA SER A 354 3.17 5.26 -4.58
C SER A 354 4.18 5.12 -3.43
N ILE A 355 4.09 4.07 -2.62
CA ILE A 355 5.04 3.77 -1.55
C ILE A 355 5.84 2.49 -1.81
N GLY A 356 5.97 2.10 -3.08
CA GLY A 356 6.63 0.86 -3.49
C GLY A 356 8.09 0.80 -3.09
N ILE A 357 8.85 1.87 -3.35
CA ILE A 357 10.30 1.89 -3.08
C ILE A 357 10.56 1.73 -1.59
N VAL A 358 9.87 2.49 -0.76
CA VAL A 358 10.05 2.46 0.69
C VAL A 358 9.52 1.18 1.36
N SER A 359 8.56 0.49 0.74
CA SER A 359 7.96 -0.72 1.33
C SER A 359 8.60 -2.03 0.86
N SER A 360 9.19 -2.07 -0.35
CA SER A 360 9.54 -3.34 -1.01
C SER A 360 10.62 -4.14 -0.30
N GLY A 361 11.60 -3.51 0.34
CA GLY A 361 12.63 -4.22 1.11
C GLY A 361 12.00 -5.07 2.22
N GLY A 362 11.21 -4.44 3.09
CA GLY A 362 10.48 -5.09 4.17
C GLY A 362 9.41 -6.06 3.67
N ALA A 363 8.59 -5.66 2.69
CA ALA A 363 7.53 -6.51 2.16
C ALA A 363 8.09 -7.78 1.49
N GLY A 364 9.16 -7.66 0.71
CA GLY A 364 9.85 -8.81 0.11
C GLY A 364 10.48 -9.73 1.15
N MET A 365 11.06 -9.18 2.22
CA MET A 365 11.54 -9.96 3.36
C MET A 365 10.41 -10.75 4.02
N ALA A 366 9.33 -10.07 4.38
CA ALA A 366 8.23 -10.67 5.11
C ALA A 366 7.53 -11.76 4.28
N LEU A 367 7.32 -11.51 2.98
CA LEU A 367 6.74 -12.49 2.07
C LEU A 367 7.65 -13.71 1.84
N ALA A 368 8.96 -13.50 1.67
CA ALA A 368 9.90 -14.60 1.51
C ALA A 368 9.95 -15.49 2.76
N GLN A 369 9.95 -14.90 3.96
CA GLN A 369 9.87 -15.64 5.20
C GLN A 369 8.54 -16.40 5.31
N TRP A 370 7.43 -15.76 4.93
CA TRP A 370 6.11 -16.40 4.94
C TRP A 370 6.05 -17.60 3.98
N ILE A 371 6.56 -17.46 2.76
CA ILE A 371 6.66 -18.56 1.80
C ILE A 371 7.54 -19.70 2.35
N ASN A 372 8.61 -19.37 3.06
CA ASN A 372 9.55 -20.36 3.61
C ASN A 372 8.97 -21.14 4.79
N ASP A 373 8.33 -20.45 5.72
CA ASP A 373 7.87 -21.02 6.99
C ASP A 373 6.43 -21.54 6.94
N GLY A 374 5.66 -21.12 5.92
CA GLY A 374 4.24 -21.43 5.79
C GLY A 374 3.32 -20.53 6.64
N GLU A 375 3.87 -19.59 7.40
CA GLU A 375 3.13 -18.62 8.20
C GLU A 375 3.80 -17.25 8.20
N ALA A 376 3.02 -16.17 8.38
CA ALA A 376 3.55 -14.82 8.39
C ALA A 376 4.53 -14.62 9.58
N PRO A 377 5.64 -13.89 9.40
CA PRO A 377 6.64 -13.68 10.46
C PRO A 377 6.10 -12.84 11.63
N PHE A 378 5.06 -12.05 11.39
CA PHE A 378 4.30 -11.26 12.36
C PHE A 378 2.94 -10.90 11.73
N ASP A 379 2.09 -10.19 12.46
CA ASP A 379 0.78 -9.77 11.94
C ASP A 379 0.92 -8.82 10.73
N LEU A 380 0.41 -9.27 9.59
CA LEU A 380 0.41 -8.56 8.30
C LEU A 380 -1.00 -8.32 7.78
N TRP A 381 -2.04 -8.47 8.60
CA TRP A 381 -3.45 -8.40 8.17
C TRP A 381 -3.79 -7.12 7.40
N GLU A 382 -3.17 -5.99 7.77
CA GLU A 382 -3.37 -4.70 7.09
C GLU A 382 -2.99 -4.71 5.61
N VAL A 383 -2.06 -5.57 5.20
CA VAL A 383 -1.59 -5.71 3.81
C VAL A 383 -1.87 -7.10 3.24
N ASP A 384 -2.48 -8.00 4.01
CA ASP A 384 -2.85 -9.33 3.56
C ASP A 384 -3.87 -9.26 2.40
N ILE A 385 -3.64 -10.03 1.33
CA ILE A 385 -4.55 -10.12 0.18
C ILE A 385 -5.93 -10.66 0.56
N ARG A 386 -6.04 -11.46 1.63
CA ARG A 386 -7.32 -12.02 2.12
C ARG A 386 -8.34 -10.96 2.55
N ARG A 387 -7.91 -9.71 2.80
CA ARG A 387 -8.82 -8.60 3.09
C ARG A 387 -9.59 -8.14 1.85
N ALA A 388 -9.08 -8.41 0.64
CA ALA A 388 -9.72 -8.05 -0.61
C ALA A 388 -11.07 -8.75 -0.74
N GLN A 389 -12.11 -7.98 -1.10
CA GLN A 389 -13.45 -8.49 -1.26
C GLN A 389 -13.74 -8.85 -2.72
N PRO A 390 -14.42 -9.97 -3.02
CA PRO A 390 -14.70 -10.38 -4.39
C PRO A 390 -15.42 -9.34 -5.25
N PHE A 391 -16.26 -8.47 -4.66
CA PHE A 391 -16.97 -7.43 -5.40
C PHE A 391 -16.03 -6.31 -5.87
N GLN A 392 -14.88 -6.12 -5.23
CA GLN A 392 -13.93 -5.06 -5.56
C GLN A 392 -13.24 -5.30 -6.89
N LYS A 393 -13.34 -6.49 -7.51
CA LYS A 393 -12.89 -6.69 -8.91
C LYS A 393 -13.75 -5.95 -9.93
N ASN A 394 -14.91 -5.42 -9.53
CA ASN A 394 -15.78 -4.66 -10.41
C ASN A 394 -15.05 -3.41 -10.92
N ARG A 395 -14.95 -3.31 -12.25
CA ARG A 395 -14.23 -2.23 -12.95
C ARG A 395 -14.73 -0.83 -12.55
N ARG A 396 -16.06 -0.64 -12.46
CA ARG A 396 -16.65 0.64 -12.08
C ARG A 396 -16.33 0.98 -10.63
N TYR A 397 -16.50 0.03 -9.71
CA TYR A 397 -16.13 0.18 -8.31
C TYR A 397 -14.67 0.63 -8.17
N LEU A 398 -13.75 -0.03 -8.87
CA LEU A 398 -12.33 0.30 -8.79
C LEU A 398 -12.05 1.69 -9.33
N LYS A 399 -12.54 1.99 -10.55
CA LYS A 399 -12.33 3.29 -11.19
C LYS A 399 -12.81 4.44 -10.29
N GLU A 400 -14.04 4.34 -9.78
CA GLU A 400 -14.62 5.36 -8.89
C GLU A 400 -13.86 5.46 -7.56
N ARG A 401 -13.42 4.33 -6.98
CA ARG A 401 -12.73 4.34 -5.69
C ARG A 401 -11.32 4.88 -5.78
N VAL A 402 -10.53 4.50 -6.78
CA VAL A 402 -9.14 4.97 -6.89
C VAL A 402 -9.03 6.45 -7.28
N SER A 403 -10.06 7.02 -7.92
CA SER A 403 -10.19 8.48 -8.09
C SER A 403 -10.21 9.24 -6.76
N GLU A 404 -10.66 8.59 -5.68
CA GLU A 404 -10.65 9.15 -4.33
C GLU A 404 -9.36 8.80 -3.57
N THR A 405 -8.95 7.52 -3.57
CA THR A 405 -7.96 7.02 -2.61
C THR A 405 -6.57 7.64 -2.76
N LEU A 406 -6.08 7.87 -3.99
CA LEU A 406 -4.80 8.56 -4.19
C LEU A 406 -4.76 9.91 -3.47
N GLY A 407 -5.80 10.73 -3.61
CA GLY A 407 -5.89 12.03 -2.92
C GLY A 407 -6.00 11.92 -1.40
N LEU A 408 -6.35 10.74 -0.86
CA LEU A 408 -6.39 10.50 0.58
C LEU A 408 -4.99 10.34 1.18
N LEU A 409 -3.96 10.04 0.39
CA LEU A 409 -2.59 9.87 0.90
C LEU A 409 -2.12 11.09 1.69
N TYR A 410 -2.43 12.30 1.24
CA TYR A 410 -2.07 13.57 1.89
C TYR A 410 -3.25 14.31 2.50
N ALA A 411 -4.46 13.78 2.46
CA ALA A 411 -5.56 14.34 3.22
C ALA A 411 -5.34 14.16 4.74
N ASP A 412 -6.14 14.81 5.59
CA ASP A 412 -6.13 14.51 7.02
C ASP A 412 -6.68 13.09 7.28
N HIS A 413 -5.92 12.27 8.01
CA HIS A 413 -6.32 10.91 8.36
C HIS A 413 -7.14 10.87 9.65
N PHE A 414 -8.21 11.66 9.68
CA PHE A 414 -9.10 11.71 10.83
C PHE A 414 -9.63 10.32 11.20
N PRO A 415 -9.79 10.04 12.50
CA PRO A 415 -10.38 8.79 12.94
C PRO A 415 -11.82 8.71 12.41
N TYR A 416 -12.23 7.50 12.01
CA TYR A 416 -13.55 7.21 11.47
C TYR A 416 -13.87 7.86 10.10
N ARG A 417 -12.89 8.41 9.38
CA ARG A 417 -13.09 8.87 8.00
C ARG A 417 -13.75 7.78 7.15
N GLN A 418 -14.84 8.15 6.50
CA GLN A 418 -15.57 7.29 5.57
C GLN A 418 -15.21 7.66 4.13
N MET A 419 -15.09 6.63 3.30
CA MET A 419 -14.93 6.80 1.86
C MET A 419 -16.24 7.34 1.26
N ALA A 420 -16.11 8.30 0.35
CA ALA A 420 -17.22 8.99 -0.31
C ALA A 420 -17.72 8.24 -1.55
N THR A 421 -16.82 7.57 -2.27
CA THR A 421 -17.10 6.89 -3.54
C THR A 421 -17.42 5.40 -3.34
N SER A 422 -17.96 4.75 -4.37
CA SER A 422 -18.16 3.30 -4.42
C SER A 422 -18.91 2.70 -3.22
N ARG A 423 -19.93 3.43 -2.75
CA ARG A 423 -20.79 3.08 -1.60
C ARG A 423 -21.98 2.21 -2.02
N ASN A 424 -22.72 1.72 -1.03
CA ASN A 424 -23.98 0.99 -1.20
C ASN A 424 -23.89 -0.35 -1.93
N VAL A 425 -22.72 -1.00 -1.88
CA VAL A 425 -22.53 -2.34 -2.48
C VAL A 425 -23.38 -3.39 -1.78
N ARG A 426 -23.45 -3.34 -0.44
CA ARG A 426 -24.25 -4.23 0.39
C ARG A 426 -25.06 -3.39 1.39
N ARG A 427 -26.33 -3.74 1.52
CA ARG A 427 -27.28 -3.09 2.46
C ARG A 427 -27.98 -4.17 3.26
N SER A 428 -28.20 -3.92 4.54
CA SER A 428 -29.01 -4.81 5.35
C SER A 428 -30.49 -4.69 4.99
N PRO A 429 -31.32 -5.69 5.33
CA PRO A 429 -32.78 -5.58 5.22
C PRO A 429 -33.37 -4.40 6.01
N LEU A 430 -32.64 -3.86 6.99
CA LEU A 430 -33.07 -2.73 7.80
C LEU A 430 -32.61 -1.37 7.23
N HIS A 431 -31.79 -1.34 6.19
CA HIS A 431 -31.11 -0.12 5.73
C HIS A 431 -32.07 1.07 5.54
N ASP A 432 -33.15 0.90 4.79
CA ASP A 432 -34.11 2.00 4.54
C ASP A 432 -34.88 2.40 5.80
N HIS A 433 -35.15 1.46 6.71
CA HIS A 433 -35.78 1.75 8.00
C HIS A 433 -34.87 2.53 8.95
N LEU A 434 -33.57 2.22 8.94
CA LEU A 434 -32.56 2.96 9.71
C LEU A 434 -32.34 4.35 9.11
N LYS A 435 -32.25 4.45 7.78
CA LYS A 435 -32.15 5.71 7.05
C LYS A 435 -33.32 6.64 7.36
N ALA A 436 -34.55 6.12 7.37
CA ALA A 436 -35.74 6.90 7.73
C ALA A 436 -35.65 7.48 9.16
N ARG A 437 -34.95 6.80 10.08
CA ARG A 437 -34.75 7.19 11.48
C ARG A 437 -33.52 8.06 11.73
N GLY A 438 -32.87 8.57 10.69
CA GLY A 438 -31.73 9.47 10.85
C GLY A 438 -30.37 8.79 10.86
N ALA A 439 -30.27 7.52 10.48
CA ALA A 439 -28.97 6.84 10.40
C ALA A 439 -27.98 7.59 9.49
N VAL A 440 -26.77 7.79 10.00
CA VAL A 440 -25.60 8.24 9.26
C VAL A 440 -24.70 7.03 9.05
N PHE A 441 -24.53 6.65 7.78
CA PHE A 441 -23.90 5.38 7.42
C PHE A 441 -22.39 5.51 7.26
N GLY A 442 -21.65 4.57 7.85
CA GLY A 442 -20.30 4.23 7.43
C GLY A 442 -20.28 2.96 6.56
N GLU A 443 -19.13 2.68 5.96
CA GLU A 443 -18.92 1.51 5.10
C GLU A 443 -17.76 0.65 5.59
N VAL A 444 -18.01 -0.65 5.66
CA VAL A 444 -16.98 -1.67 5.92
C VAL A 444 -17.27 -2.91 5.08
N ALA A 445 -16.30 -3.38 4.30
CA ALA A 445 -16.42 -4.58 3.45
C ALA A 445 -17.68 -4.57 2.53
N GLY A 446 -18.01 -3.40 2.02
CA GLY A 446 -19.16 -3.10 1.15
C GLY A 446 -20.47 -2.83 1.90
N TRP A 447 -20.54 -3.08 3.21
CA TRP A 447 -21.76 -2.92 4.00
C TRP A 447 -21.97 -1.49 4.47
N GLU A 448 -23.14 -0.94 4.18
CA GLU A 448 -23.65 0.28 4.79
C GLU A 448 -24.13 0.01 6.22
N ARG A 449 -23.38 0.52 7.21
CA ARG A 449 -23.65 0.35 8.64
C ARG A 449 -24.08 1.68 9.26
N ALA A 450 -25.19 1.69 9.98
CA ALA A 450 -25.59 2.87 10.76
C ALA A 450 -24.58 3.05 11.91
N ASN A 451 -23.72 4.08 11.80
CA ASN A 451 -22.67 4.35 12.76
C ASN A 451 -23.14 5.24 13.92
N TRP A 452 -24.14 6.10 13.65
CA TRP A 452 -24.83 6.94 14.62
C TRP A 452 -26.13 7.47 14.00
N PHE A 453 -27.03 8.01 14.81
CA PHE A 453 -28.30 8.58 14.37
C PHE A 453 -28.35 10.09 14.60
N ALA A 454 -28.60 10.84 13.54
CA ALA A 454 -28.79 12.29 13.61
C ALA A 454 -30.12 12.64 14.30
N ARG A 455 -30.10 13.71 15.10
CA ARG A 455 -31.29 14.29 15.71
C ARG A 455 -32.20 14.91 14.65
N GLU A 456 -33.45 15.13 15.00
CA GLU A 456 -34.35 15.93 14.15
C GLU A 456 -33.74 17.32 13.89
N GLY A 457 -33.67 17.71 12.63
CA GLY A 457 -33.04 18.97 12.19
C GLY A 457 -31.51 18.98 12.16
N GLN A 458 -30.83 17.91 12.60
CA GLN A 458 -29.37 17.79 12.49
C GLN A 458 -28.97 17.26 11.11
N GLU A 459 -27.92 17.85 10.52
CA GLU A 459 -27.35 17.36 9.26
C GLU A 459 -26.77 15.95 9.42
N ARG A 460 -26.96 15.13 8.38
CA ARG A 460 -26.59 13.71 8.36
C ARG A 460 -25.20 13.52 7.74
N GLU A 461 -24.20 14.16 8.32
CA GLU A 461 -22.84 14.20 7.81
C GLU A 461 -21.79 14.05 8.90
N TYR A 462 -20.60 13.59 8.52
CA TYR A 462 -19.43 13.64 9.39
C TYR A 462 -18.76 14.99 9.30
N ARG A 463 -18.53 15.62 10.46
CA ARG A 463 -17.60 16.76 10.58
C ARG A 463 -16.37 16.28 11.34
N TYR A 464 -15.36 15.90 10.57
CA TYR A 464 -14.15 15.29 11.11
C TYR A 464 -13.30 16.29 11.89
N SER A 465 -12.67 15.80 12.95
CA SER A 465 -11.68 16.52 13.74
C SER A 465 -10.90 15.49 14.56
N TRP A 466 -9.70 15.86 14.99
CA TRP A 466 -8.94 15.11 15.98
C TRP A 466 -9.47 15.26 17.41
N LYS A 467 -10.45 16.16 17.60
CA LYS A 467 -11.21 16.40 18.85
C LYS A 467 -12.51 15.59 18.83
N ARG A 468 -13.42 15.88 19.77
CA ARG A 468 -14.77 15.27 19.78
C ARG A 468 -15.50 15.66 18.49
N GLN A 469 -15.96 14.67 17.75
CA GLN A 469 -16.70 14.88 16.50
C GLN A 469 -18.16 15.26 16.76
N ASN A 470 -18.85 15.76 15.72
CA ASN A 470 -20.21 16.26 15.79
C ASN A 470 -21.27 15.25 16.24
N TRP A 471 -20.95 13.95 16.22
CA TRP A 471 -21.81 12.85 16.64
C TRP A 471 -21.53 12.33 18.07
N PHE A 472 -20.58 12.93 18.80
CA PHE A 472 -20.20 12.44 20.14
C PHE A 472 -21.38 12.37 21.11
N ASP A 473 -22.21 13.42 21.16
CA ASP A 473 -23.38 13.46 22.03
C ASP A 473 -24.52 12.55 21.53
N ASN A 474 -24.63 12.34 20.22
CA ASN A 474 -25.56 11.35 19.64
C ASN A 474 -25.23 9.95 20.15
N GLN A 475 -23.96 9.53 20.08
CA GLN A 475 -23.54 8.24 20.59
C GLN A 475 -23.66 8.12 22.11
N ARG A 476 -23.47 9.22 22.86
CA ARG A 476 -23.75 9.23 24.30
C ARG A 476 -25.22 8.93 24.57
N GLU A 477 -26.15 9.52 23.82
CA GLU A 477 -27.59 9.26 23.93
C GLU A 477 -27.93 7.82 23.56
N GLU A 478 -27.41 7.32 22.44
CA GLU A 478 -27.58 5.91 22.03
C GLU A 478 -27.06 4.94 23.11
N HIS A 479 -25.88 5.22 23.67
CA HIS A 479 -25.32 4.45 24.77
C HIS A 479 -26.24 4.44 25.99
N LEU A 480 -26.74 5.60 26.41
CA LEU A 480 -27.64 5.72 27.56
C LEU A 480 -29.00 5.06 27.30
N ALA A 481 -29.51 5.12 26.06
CA ALA A 481 -30.74 4.44 25.67
C ALA A 481 -30.62 2.92 25.79
N VAL A 482 -29.46 2.36 25.42
CA VAL A 482 -29.18 0.92 25.58
C VAL A 482 -28.99 0.56 27.05
N ARG A 483 -28.26 1.39 27.82
CA ARG A 483 -28.00 1.13 29.25
C ARG A 483 -29.25 1.20 30.12
N ASN A 484 -30.16 2.11 29.81
CA ASN A 484 -31.33 2.41 30.65
C ASN A 484 -32.65 1.97 30.00
N GLY A 485 -32.60 1.23 28.90
CA GLY A 485 -33.76 0.85 28.11
C GLY A 485 -33.47 -0.36 27.21
N VAL A 486 -33.89 -0.28 25.95
CA VAL A 486 -33.66 -1.32 24.95
C VAL A 486 -33.09 -0.69 23.68
N GLY A 487 -32.08 -1.34 23.10
CA GLY A 487 -31.48 -0.93 21.84
C GLY A 487 -31.56 -2.04 20.80
N LEU A 488 -31.71 -1.65 19.54
CA LEU A 488 -31.63 -2.55 18.39
C LEU A 488 -30.35 -2.25 17.63
N PHE A 489 -29.48 -3.26 17.51
CA PHE A 489 -28.25 -3.18 16.73
C PHE A 489 -28.39 -4.04 15.48
N ASP A 490 -28.06 -3.46 14.32
CA ASP A 490 -27.99 -4.20 13.06
C ASP A 490 -26.65 -4.93 12.95
N MET A 491 -26.68 -6.25 13.19
CA MET A 491 -25.52 -7.14 13.15
C MET A 491 -25.39 -7.89 11.81
N THR A 492 -26.11 -7.44 10.77
CA THR A 492 -26.11 -8.10 9.44
C THR A 492 -24.71 -8.16 8.82
N SER A 493 -23.85 -7.18 9.07
CA SER A 493 -22.50 -7.10 8.49
C SER A 493 -21.47 -8.08 9.10
N PHE A 494 -21.79 -8.77 10.20
CA PHE A 494 -20.87 -9.73 10.80
C PHE A 494 -20.54 -10.88 9.83
N GLY A 495 -19.29 -11.34 9.84
CA GLY A 495 -18.92 -12.59 9.17
C GLY A 495 -19.74 -13.75 9.75
N LYS A 496 -20.36 -14.54 8.88
CA LYS A 496 -21.22 -15.68 9.26
C LYS A 496 -20.77 -16.88 8.45
N ILE A 497 -20.32 -17.93 9.14
CA ILE A 497 -19.84 -19.17 8.53
C ILE A 497 -20.71 -20.31 9.06
N ARG A 498 -21.14 -21.20 8.17
CA ARG A 498 -21.90 -22.40 8.51
C ARG A 498 -21.00 -23.61 8.31
N VAL A 499 -20.75 -24.36 9.38
CA VAL A 499 -19.93 -25.58 9.38
C VAL A 499 -20.86 -26.77 9.59
N GLU A 500 -20.92 -27.68 8.63
CA GLU A 500 -21.84 -28.83 8.64
C GLU A 500 -21.16 -30.10 8.19
N GLY A 501 -21.75 -31.24 8.56
CA GLY A 501 -21.29 -32.57 8.22
C GLY A 501 -20.94 -33.40 9.45
N ARG A 502 -20.74 -34.71 9.23
CA ARG A 502 -20.47 -35.68 10.30
C ARG A 502 -19.22 -35.34 11.14
N ASP A 503 -18.29 -34.59 10.55
CA ASP A 503 -16.98 -34.25 11.15
C ASP A 503 -16.94 -32.80 11.67
N ALA A 504 -18.07 -32.06 11.68
CA ALA A 504 -18.11 -30.64 12.02
C ALA A 504 -17.64 -30.33 13.46
N CYS A 505 -18.14 -31.09 14.45
CA CYS A 505 -17.72 -30.94 15.85
C CYS A 505 -16.22 -31.24 16.01
N ALA A 506 -15.75 -32.38 15.48
CA ALA A 506 -14.34 -32.76 15.54
C ALA A 506 -13.42 -31.73 14.85
N PHE A 507 -13.86 -31.16 13.73
CA PHE A 507 -13.13 -30.09 13.04
C PHE A 507 -13.01 -28.83 13.90
N LEU A 508 -14.12 -28.35 14.47
CA LEU A 508 -14.13 -27.17 15.33
C LEU A 508 -13.36 -27.43 16.63
N GLN A 509 -13.49 -28.61 17.23
CA GLN A 509 -12.76 -29.03 18.42
C GLN A 509 -11.23 -28.97 18.26
N ARG A 510 -10.75 -29.19 17.03
CA ARG A 510 -9.32 -29.06 16.68
C ARG A 510 -8.90 -27.61 16.44
N LEU A 511 -9.80 -26.78 15.89
CA LEU A 511 -9.49 -25.43 15.44
C LEU A 511 -9.65 -24.37 16.55
N CYS A 512 -10.61 -24.59 17.44
CA CYS A 512 -10.98 -23.69 18.52
C CYS A 512 -10.25 -24.04 19.82
N ALA A 513 -9.86 -23.01 20.58
CA ALA A 513 -9.17 -23.18 21.86
C ALA A 513 -10.09 -23.66 23.00
N ASN A 514 -11.39 -23.43 22.90
CA ASN A 514 -12.39 -23.84 23.89
C ASN A 514 -13.03 -25.19 23.52
N ASP A 515 -13.74 -25.81 24.47
CA ASP A 515 -14.48 -27.05 24.25
C ASP A 515 -15.70 -26.82 23.34
N MET A 516 -15.72 -27.48 22.18
CA MET A 516 -16.77 -27.37 21.16
C MET A 516 -17.77 -28.54 21.23
N ASP A 517 -17.49 -29.60 21.99
CA ASP A 517 -18.40 -30.72 22.20
C ASP A 517 -19.43 -30.40 23.30
N VAL A 518 -20.21 -29.35 23.03
CA VAL A 518 -21.28 -28.87 23.90
C VAL A 518 -22.64 -29.25 23.34
N ALA A 519 -23.64 -29.35 24.22
CA ALA A 519 -25.00 -29.67 23.80
C ALA A 519 -25.56 -28.65 22.78
N PRO A 520 -26.36 -29.09 21.78
CA PRO A 520 -27.00 -28.19 20.82
C PRO A 520 -27.79 -27.05 21.49
N GLY A 521 -27.70 -25.84 20.92
CA GLY A 521 -28.31 -24.63 21.47
C GLY A 521 -27.43 -23.85 22.46
N LYS A 522 -26.20 -24.30 22.70
CA LYS A 522 -25.17 -23.55 23.41
C LYS A 522 -24.39 -22.65 22.45
N ILE A 523 -23.84 -21.58 23.03
CA ILE A 523 -23.01 -20.60 22.34
C ILE A 523 -21.66 -20.57 23.06
N VAL A 524 -20.56 -20.70 22.32
CA VAL A 524 -19.21 -20.69 22.90
C VAL A 524 -18.38 -19.59 22.27
N TYR A 525 -17.96 -18.63 23.10
CA TYR A 525 -16.89 -17.70 22.72
C TYR A 525 -15.55 -18.44 22.77
N THR A 526 -14.79 -18.35 21.68
CA THR A 526 -13.52 -19.05 21.53
C THR A 526 -12.57 -18.28 20.63
N GLN A 527 -11.29 -18.62 20.72
CA GLN A 527 -10.26 -18.18 19.79
C GLN A 527 -9.90 -19.33 18.84
N MET A 528 -9.42 -19.00 17.65
CA MET A 528 -8.68 -19.89 16.77
C MET A 528 -7.22 -19.50 16.81
N LEU A 529 -6.36 -20.47 17.07
CA LEU A 529 -4.93 -20.24 17.28
C LEU A 529 -4.11 -20.84 16.14
N ASN A 530 -2.99 -20.20 15.81
CA ASN A 530 -1.96 -20.81 14.96
C ASN A 530 -1.06 -21.76 15.77
N GLN A 531 -0.12 -22.42 15.09
CA GLN A 531 0.76 -23.43 15.69
C GLN A 531 1.71 -22.86 16.75
N ARG A 532 1.94 -21.53 16.77
CA ARG A 532 2.74 -20.83 17.78
C ARG A 532 1.91 -20.32 18.97
N GLY A 533 0.60 -20.59 18.98
CA GLY A 533 -0.33 -20.08 19.99
C GLY A 533 -0.74 -18.62 19.79
N GLY A 534 -0.42 -18.02 18.64
CA GLY A 534 -0.92 -16.69 18.25
C GLY A 534 -2.40 -16.75 17.88
N ILE A 535 -3.13 -15.67 18.17
CA ILE A 535 -4.57 -15.58 17.88
C ILE A 535 -4.77 -15.17 16.42
N GLU A 536 -5.40 -16.05 15.63
CA GLU A 536 -5.78 -15.79 14.23
C GLU A 536 -7.17 -15.17 14.12
N SER A 537 -8.07 -15.51 15.06
CA SER A 537 -9.42 -14.97 15.13
C SER A 537 -10.01 -15.20 16.53
N ASP A 538 -10.82 -14.27 17.00
CA ASP A 538 -11.82 -14.50 18.03
C ASP A 538 -13.21 -14.57 17.39
N LEU A 539 -14.05 -15.50 17.85
CA LEU A 539 -15.39 -15.67 17.33
C LEU A 539 -16.30 -16.35 18.34
N THR A 540 -17.57 -16.42 17.96
CA THR A 540 -18.60 -17.15 18.66
C THR A 540 -19.07 -18.32 17.79
N VAL A 541 -19.01 -19.53 18.33
CA VAL A 541 -19.51 -20.77 17.70
C VAL A 541 -20.88 -21.12 18.25
#